data_AF-A0A969JSP3-F1
#
_entry.id   AF-A0A969JSP3-F1
#
_cell.length_a   1.000
_cell.length_b   1.000
_cell.length_c   1.000
_cell.angle_alpha   90.00
_cell.angle_beta   90.00
_cell.angle_gamma   90.00
#
_symmetry.space_group_name_H-M   'P 1'
#
loop_
_entity.id
_entity.type
_entity.pdbx_description
1 polymer ?
#
loop_
_entity_poly.entity_id
_entity_poly.type
_entity_poly.pdbx_seq_one_letter_code
_entity_poly.pdbx_strand_id
1 'polypeptide(L)' 'MAHINYHHLRYFWVIANEKSLTRAAERLHVSQSALSIQIRKLEDSLG' A
#
# COMPACT_ATOMS: atom_id res chain seq x y z
N MET A 1 11.11 15.97 -11.88
CA MET A 1 10.62 15.99 -10.48
C MET A 1 9.94 14.67 -10.21
N ALA A 2 10.50 13.83 -9.33
CA ALA A 2 9.86 12.56 -8.98
C ALA A 2 8.53 12.88 -8.28
N HIS A 3 7.42 12.63 -8.97
CA HIS A 3 6.10 12.82 -8.42
C HIS A 3 5.89 11.68 -7.41
N ILE A 4 6.24 11.93 -6.14
CA ILE A 4 6.00 10.95 -5.07
C ILE A 4 4.51 10.67 -5.07
N ASN A 5 4.15 9.43 -5.42
CA ASN A 5 2.77 9.03 -5.58
C ASN A 5 2.17 8.81 -4.19
N TYR A 6 1.54 9.85 -3.63
CA TYR A 6 1.01 9.90 -2.25
C TYR A 6 0.10 8.72 -1.89
N HIS A 7 -0.51 8.06 -2.89
CA HIS A 7 -1.29 6.84 -2.68
C HIS A 7 -0.45 5.68 -2.13
N HIS A 8 0.77 5.51 -2.63
CA HIS A 8 1.66 4.43 -2.17
C HIS A 8 2.11 4.67 -0.74
N LEU A 9 2.43 5.92 -0.38
CA LEU A 9 2.78 6.29 0.98
C LEU A 9 1.62 6.08 1.96
N ARG A 10 0.39 6.41 1.53
CA ARG A 10 -0.83 6.17 2.31
C ARG A 10 -1.09 4.69 2.52
N TYR A 11 -0.98 3.88 1.47
CA TYR A 11 -1.13 2.41 1.60
C TYR A 11 -0.08 1.84 2.54
N PHE A 12 1.19 2.23 2.37
CA PHE A 12 2.28 1.81 3.25
C PHE A 12 2.03 2.22 4.71
N TRP A 13 1.62 3.46 4.96
CA TRP A 13 1.31 3.94 6.32
C TRP A 13 0.16 3.16 6.94
N VAL A 14 -0.92 2.88 6.20
CA VAL A 14 -2.05 2.09 6.71
C VAL A 14 -1.62 0.65 7.02
N ILE A 15 -0.80 0.02 6.18
CA ILE A 15 -0.29 -1.34 6.41
C ILE A 15 0.62 -1.37 7.65
N ALA A 16 1.53 -0.41 7.78
CA ALA A 16 2.42 -0.29 8.92
C ALA A 16 1.64 -0.06 10.23
N ASN A 17 0.55 0.71 10.17
CA ASN A 17 -0.32 0.99 11.32
C ASN A 17 -1.18 -0.21 11.72
N GLU A 18 -1.76 -0.93 10.74
CA GLU A 18 -2.62 -2.10 11.00
C GLU A 18 -1.83 -3.37 11.32
N LYS A 19 -0.54 -3.42 10.96
CA LYS A 19 0.34 -4.62 11.05
C LYS A 19 -0.27 -5.88 10.41
N SER A 20 -1.25 -5.70 9.52
CA SER A 20 -2.01 -6.76 8.87
C SER A 20 -2.51 -6.27 7.51
N LEU A 21 -2.14 -7.00 6.46
CA LEU A 21 -2.59 -6.76 5.09
C LEU A 21 -4.11 -6.87 4.96
N THR A 22 -4.74 -7.80 5.66
CA THR A 22 -6.19 -8.00 5.62
C THR A 22 -6.93 -6.82 6.23
N ARG A 23 -6.54 -6.39 7.43
CA ARG A 23 -7.15 -5.23 8.10
C ARG A 23 -6.92 -3.93 7.33
N ALA A 24 -5.73 -3.75 6.75
CA ALA A 24 -5.44 -2.62 5.89
C ALA A 24 -6.32 -2.59 4.64
N ALA A 25 -6.57 -3.75 4.01
CA ALA A 25 -7.42 -3.86 2.84
C ALA A 25 -8.90 -3.53 3.17
N GLU A 26 -9.40 -4.04 4.29
CA GLU A 26 -10.73 -3.70 4.81
C GLU A 26 -10.88 -2.20 5.06
N ARG A 27 -9.90 -1.60 5.75
CA ARG A 27 -9.89 -0.15 6.07
C ARG A 27 -9.79 0.75 4.84
N LEU A 28 -9.12 0.28 3.79
CA LEU A 28 -8.97 0.99 2.53
C LEU A 28 -10.10 0.70 1.54
N HIS A 29 -11.05 -0.18 1.90
CA HIS A 29 -12.14 -0.65 1.02
C HIS A 29 -11.62 -1.21 -0.31
N VAL A 30 -10.52 -1.95 -0.26
CA VAL A 30 -9.92 -2.63 -1.42
C VAL A 30 -9.79 -4.12 -1.16
N SER A 31 -9.62 -4.92 -2.21
CA SER A 31 -9.27 -6.32 -2.02
C SER A 31 -7.84 -6.47 -1.51
N GLN A 32 -7.60 -7.49 -0.69
CA GLN A 32 -6.26 -7.81 -0.19
C GLN A 32 -5.28 -8.12 -1.34
N SER A 33 -5.76 -8.74 -2.43
CA SER A 33 -4.97 -8.98 -3.64
C SER A 33 -4.56 -7.69 -4.35
N ALA A 34 -5.46 -6.71 -4.46
CA ALA A 34 -5.13 -5.40 -5.02
C ALA A 34 -4.11 -4.67 -4.15
N LEU A 35 -4.28 -4.69 -2.83
CA LEU A 35 -3.33 -4.06 -1.90
C LEU A 35 -1.94 -4.69 -2.00
N SER A 36 -1.86 -6.02 -2.11
CA SER A 36 -0.60 -6.76 -2.33
C SER A 36 0.12 -6.32 -3.61
N ILE A 37 -0.61 -6.19 -4.73
CA ILE A 37 -0.05 -5.71 -6.00
C ILE A 37 0.47 -4.27 -5.87
N GLN A 38 -0.24 -3.39 -5.15
CA GLN A 38 0.19 -2.00 -4.95
C GLN A 38 1.46 -1.89 -4.10
N ILE A 39 1.63 -2.76 -3.10
CA ILE A 39 2.87 -2.83 -2.31
C ILE A 39 4.01 -3.33 -3.16
N ARG A 40 3.81 -4.41 -3.92
CA ARG A 40 4.84 -4.95 -4.81
C ARG A 40 5.34 -3.87 -5.79
N LYS A 41 4.41 -3.13 -6.40
CA LYS A 41 4.74 -1.98 -7.27
C LYS A 41 5.48 -0.86 -6.54
N LEU A 42 5.20 -0.64 -5.26
CA LEU A 42 5.94 0.32 -4.44
C LEU A 42 7.36 -0.18 -4.18
N GLU A 43 7.53 -1.45 -3.83
CA GLU A 43 8.83 -2.09 -3.64
C GLU A 43 9.66 -2.02 -4.93
N ASP A 44 9.10 -2.41 -6.07
CA ASP A 44 9.74 -2.34 -7.39
C ASP A 44 10.11 -0.90 -7.79
N SER A 45 9.36 0.09 -7.31
CA SER A 45 9.65 1.52 -7.55
C SER A 45 10.76 2.06 -6.65
N LEU A 46 11.04 1.40 -5.52
CA LEU A 46 12.04 1.80 -4.54
C LEU A 46 13.36 1.03 -4.72
N GLY A 47 13.38 -0.10 -5.43
CA GLY A 47 14.58 -0.91 -5.69
C GLY A 47 14.39 -1.92 -6.81
#